data_AF-A0A964RLG0-F1
#
_entry.id   AF-A0A964RLG0-F1
#
_cell.length_a   1.000
_cell.length_b   1.000
_cell.length_c   1.000
_cell.angle_alpha   90.00
_cell.angle_beta   90.00
_cell.angle_gamma   90.00
#
_symmetry.space_group_name_H-M   'P 1'
#
loop_
_entity.id
_entity.type
_entity.pdbx_description
1 polymer ?
#
loop_
_entity_poly.entity_id
_entity_poly.type
_entity_poly.pdbx_seq_one_letter_code
_entity_poly.pdbx_strand_id
1 'polypeptide(L)'
;MTNIKELTEEINSYKDKEHIYNKLLNLKESYLGTNIMNKSEEDIYSLAVNIIEDLFNPMHLYNEPIIPLSFLKSELGKILLSVINNNDKRILTINDVVEISKTSKNEKGYSYQYINNEIKVGRLQATMYNGRWQITYEEAIRFLRKKDIF
;
A
#
# COMPACT_ATOMS: atom_id res chain seq x y z
N MET A 1 8.06 -12.96 -8.96
CA MET A 1 8.06 -14.19 -8.15
C MET A 1 8.84 -13.90 -6.88
N THR A 2 8.22 -14.03 -5.71
CA THR A 2 8.86 -13.79 -4.40
C THR A 2 9.87 -14.90 -4.12
N ASN A 3 11.14 -14.55 -3.88
CA ASN A 3 12.15 -15.53 -3.48
C ASN A 3 11.99 -15.85 -1.98
N ILE A 4 11.29 -16.95 -1.68
CA ILE A 4 10.99 -17.38 -0.30
C ILE A 4 12.27 -17.59 0.53
N LYS A 5 13.37 -17.99 -0.13
CA LYS A 5 14.64 -18.26 0.54
C LYS A 5 15.30 -16.96 1.04
N GLU A 6 15.43 -15.97 0.16
CA GLU A 6 15.99 -14.65 0.50
C GLU A 6 15.16 -13.96 1.60
N LEU A 7 13.83 -14.05 1.51
CA LEU A 7 12.94 -13.50 2.54
C LEU A 7 13.14 -14.16 3.91
N THR A 8 13.31 -15.49 3.93
CA THR A 8 13.53 -16.23 5.17
C THR A 8 14.89 -15.86 5.78
N GLU A 9 15.91 -15.67 4.97
CA GLU A 9 17.24 -15.21 5.40
C GLU A 9 17.20 -13.78 5.96
N GLU A 10 16.50 -12.84 5.31
CA GLU A 10 16.32 -11.47 5.82
C GLU A 10 15.56 -11.45 7.17
N ILE A 11 14.48 -12.23 7.32
CA ILE A 11 13.72 -12.32 8.59
C ILE A 11 14.59 -12.89 9.72
N ASN A 12 15.38 -13.92 9.42
CA ASN A 12 16.27 -14.55 10.41
C ASN A 12 17.33 -13.62 10.96
N SER A 13 17.70 -12.56 10.21
CA SER A 13 18.65 -11.55 10.70
C SER A 13 18.16 -10.78 11.93
N TYR A 14 16.85 -10.79 12.22
CA TYR A 14 16.22 -10.11 13.35
C TYR A 14 15.86 -11.05 14.51
N LYS A 15 16.32 -12.31 14.50
CA LYS A 15 15.93 -13.34 15.47
C LYS A 15 16.33 -13.00 16.92
N ASP A 16 17.39 -12.21 17.09
CA ASP A 16 17.81 -11.66 18.39
C ASP A 16 16.82 -10.62 18.95
N LYS A 17 16.00 -10.02 18.09
CA LYS A 17 14.91 -9.09 18.43
C LYS A 17 13.56 -9.80 18.30
N GLU A 18 13.28 -10.72 19.22
CA GLU A 18 12.12 -11.63 19.18
C GLU A 18 10.78 -10.95 18.84
N HIS A 19 10.51 -9.77 19.38
CA HIS A 19 9.30 -9.00 19.07
C HIS A 19 9.19 -8.62 17.58
N ILE A 20 10.28 -8.08 17.01
CA ILE A 20 10.36 -7.68 15.60
C ILE A 20 10.29 -8.93 14.71
N TYR A 21 11.01 -9.98 15.07
CA TYR A 21 11.00 -11.26 14.36
C TYR A 21 9.59 -11.83 14.23
N ASN A 22 8.82 -11.86 15.34
CA ASN A 22 7.46 -12.37 15.35
C ASN A 22 6.51 -11.50 14.51
N LYS A 23 6.66 -10.17 14.55
CA LYS A 23 5.89 -9.25 13.69
C LYS A 23 6.18 -9.49 12.20
N LEU A 24 7.44 -9.66 11.83
CA LEU A 24 7.87 -9.95 10.46
C LEU A 24 7.35 -11.29 9.95
N LEU A 25 7.39 -12.34 10.79
CA LEU A 25 6.87 -13.66 10.46
C LEU A 25 5.36 -13.60 10.18
N ASN A 26 4.61 -12.93 11.05
CA ASN A 26 3.17 -12.75 10.91
C ASN A 26 2.82 -11.97 9.64
N LEU A 27 3.57 -10.90 9.35
CA LEU A 27 3.39 -10.13 8.11
C LEU A 27 3.65 -10.99 6.87
N LYS A 28 4.72 -11.80 6.88
CA LYS A 28 5.02 -12.76 5.80
C LYS A 28 3.87 -13.72 5.59
N GLU A 29 3.37 -14.36 6.64
CA GLU A 29 2.29 -15.35 6.54
C GLU A 29 0.96 -14.74 6.08
N SER A 30 0.68 -13.50 6.51
CA SER A 30 -0.50 -12.75 6.08
C SER A 30 -0.39 -12.34 4.61
N TYR A 31 0.78 -11.85 4.18
CA TYR A 31 1.00 -11.41 2.81
C TYR A 31 1.07 -12.57 1.80
N LEU A 32 1.65 -13.71 2.19
CA LEU A 32 1.77 -14.89 1.33
C LEU A 32 0.50 -15.78 1.34
N GLY A 33 -0.60 -15.33 1.95
CA GLY A 33 -1.88 -16.03 1.87
C GLY A 33 -2.05 -17.20 2.82
N THR A 34 -1.06 -17.53 3.64
CA THR A 34 -1.12 -18.72 4.51
C THR A 34 -2.00 -18.54 5.74
N ASN A 35 -2.32 -17.30 6.14
CA ASN A 35 -3.08 -17.01 7.37
C ASN A 35 -4.10 -15.86 7.24
N ILE A 36 -4.56 -15.53 6.03
CA ILE A 36 -5.44 -14.35 5.79
C ILE A 36 -6.81 -14.47 6.47
N MET A 37 -7.30 -15.68 6.79
CA MET A 37 -8.70 -15.90 7.20
C MET A 37 -9.17 -15.18 8.47
N ASN A 38 -8.30 -14.53 9.26
CA ASN A 38 -8.67 -13.90 10.53
C ASN A 38 -8.13 -12.48 10.75
N LYS A 39 -7.59 -11.80 9.73
CA LYS A 39 -7.01 -10.45 9.88
C LYS A 39 -7.57 -9.49 8.84
N SER A 40 -8.01 -8.32 9.30
CA SER A 40 -8.43 -7.24 8.41
C SER A 40 -7.21 -6.62 7.71
N GLU A 41 -7.41 -5.99 6.56
CA GLU A 41 -6.34 -5.27 5.86
C GLU A 41 -5.76 -4.14 6.71
N GLU A 42 -6.57 -3.53 7.57
CA GLU A 42 -6.15 -2.52 8.53
C GLU A 42 -5.21 -3.08 9.60
N ASP A 43 -5.43 -4.32 10.06
CA ASP A 43 -4.51 -5.01 10.97
C ASP A 43 -3.16 -5.28 10.31
N ILE A 44 -3.17 -5.72 9.05
CA ILE A 44 -1.98 -6.04 8.27
C ILE A 44 -1.16 -4.77 8.01
N TYR A 45 -1.82 -3.66 7.68
CA TYR A 45 -1.17 -2.37 7.52
C TYR A 45 -0.58 -1.85 8.83
N SER A 46 -1.36 -1.88 9.92
CA SER A 46 -0.90 -1.40 11.23
C SER A 46 0.31 -2.21 11.70
N LEU A 47 0.31 -3.52 11.43
CA LEU A 47 1.48 -4.37 11.67
C LEU A 47 2.70 -3.92 10.86
N ALA A 48 2.54 -3.62 9.57
CA ALA A 48 3.63 -3.13 8.72
C ALA A 48 4.21 -1.78 9.19
N VAL A 49 3.35 -0.83 9.56
CA VAL A 49 3.80 0.47 10.10
C VAL A 49 4.53 0.30 11.42
N ASN A 50 3.99 -0.51 12.34
CA ASN A 50 4.63 -0.78 13.63
C ASN A 50 6.01 -1.44 13.46
N ILE A 51 6.20 -2.29 12.46
CA ILE A 51 7.51 -2.88 12.14
C ILE A 51 8.51 -1.79 11.72
N ILE A 52 8.09 -0.85 10.88
CA ILE A 52 8.93 0.27 10.43
C ILE A 52 9.32 1.16 11.62
N GLU A 53 8.38 1.47 12.50
CA GLU A 53 8.64 2.26 13.70
C GLU A 53 9.62 1.54 14.64
N ASP A 54 9.41 0.25 14.94
CA ASP A 54 10.31 -0.52 15.80
C ASP A 54 11.74 -0.62 15.22
N LEU A 55 11.87 -0.70 13.90
CA LEU A 55 13.17 -0.84 13.23
C LEU A 55 13.94 0.48 13.16
N PHE A 56 13.26 1.57 12.82
CA PHE A 56 13.90 2.83 12.43
C PHE A 56 13.61 3.98 13.38
N ASN A 57 12.71 3.80 14.34
CA ASN A 57 12.38 4.78 15.37
C ASN A 57 11.95 4.12 16.71
N PRO A 58 12.70 3.15 17.25
CA PRO A 58 12.29 2.33 18.42
C PRO A 58 12.03 3.13 19.71
N MET A 59 12.51 4.37 19.79
CA MET A 59 12.33 5.26 20.94
C MET A 59 11.41 6.45 20.62
N HIS A 60 10.78 6.46 19.44
CA HIS A 60 9.95 7.56 18.93
C HIS A 60 10.61 8.94 19.06
N LEU A 61 11.93 9.00 18.85
CA LEU A 61 12.73 10.23 18.98
C LEU A 61 12.50 11.18 17.81
N TYR A 62 12.09 10.64 16.67
CA TYR A 62 11.78 11.40 15.47
C TYR A 62 10.27 11.42 15.22
N ASN A 63 9.77 12.50 14.61
CA ASN A 63 8.37 12.58 14.18
C ASN A 63 8.01 11.54 13.12
N GLU A 64 9.00 11.12 12.33
CA GLU A 64 8.86 10.10 11.29
C GLU A 64 10.09 9.19 11.27
N PRO A 65 9.93 7.87 11.02
CA PRO A 65 11.04 6.94 10.90
C PRO A 65 11.90 7.24 9.67
N ILE A 66 13.22 7.32 9.85
CA ILE A 66 14.18 7.50 8.75
C ILE A 66 14.57 6.13 8.20
N ILE A 67 13.99 5.76 7.07
CA ILE A 67 14.19 4.43 6.47
C ILE A 67 15.34 4.47 5.45
N PRO A 68 16.39 3.64 5.62
CA PRO A 68 17.48 3.56 4.65
C PRO A 68 17.00 3.06 3.28
N LEU A 69 17.47 3.71 2.21
CA LEU A 69 17.22 3.27 0.82
C LEU A 69 17.69 1.83 0.55
N SER A 70 18.73 1.35 1.24
CA SER A 70 19.19 -0.03 1.15
C SER A 70 18.14 -1.02 1.65
N PHE A 71 17.43 -0.67 2.72
CA PHE A 71 16.33 -1.48 3.25
C PHE A 71 15.15 -1.50 2.29
N LEU A 72 14.74 -0.34 1.75
CA LEU A 72 13.62 -0.28 0.77
C LEU A 72 13.88 -1.12 -0.49
N LYS A 73 15.15 -1.37 -0.83
CA LYS A 73 15.56 -2.21 -1.96
C LYS A 73 15.65 -3.70 -1.62
N SER A 74 15.62 -4.07 -0.34
CA SER A 74 15.60 -5.45 0.11
C SER A 74 14.25 -6.10 -0.21
N GLU A 75 14.19 -7.44 -0.20
CA GLU A 75 12.92 -8.14 -0.46
C GLU A 75 11.90 -7.84 0.64
N LEU A 76 12.33 -7.77 1.90
CA LEU A 76 11.47 -7.38 3.01
C LEU A 76 10.98 -5.94 2.91
N GLY A 77 11.85 -5.00 2.55
CA GLY A 77 11.46 -3.60 2.36
C GLY A 77 10.44 -3.41 1.25
N LYS A 78 10.56 -4.15 0.14
CA LYS A 78 9.56 -4.17 -0.94
C LYS A 78 8.21 -4.72 -0.48
N ILE A 79 8.19 -5.74 0.38
CA ILE A 79 6.95 -6.31 0.94
C ILE A 79 6.30 -5.31 1.90
N LEU A 80 7.07 -4.72 2.82
CA LEU A 80 6.54 -3.69 3.73
C LEU A 80 5.98 -2.51 2.95
N LEU A 81 6.70 -2.03 1.93
CA LEU A 81 6.20 -0.99 1.02
C LEU A 81 4.95 -1.44 0.26
N SER A 82 4.88 -2.67 -0.24
CA SER A 82 3.71 -3.13 -0.99
C SER A 82 2.49 -3.22 -0.07
N VAL A 83 2.63 -3.71 1.16
CA VAL A 83 1.55 -3.72 2.16
C VAL A 83 1.11 -2.30 2.51
N ILE A 84 2.06 -1.40 2.79
CA ILE A 84 1.77 -0.01 3.16
C ILE A 84 1.10 0.73 1.98
N ASN A 85 1.57 0.48 0.75
CA ASN A 85 1.06 1.14 -0.45
C ASN A 85 -0.20 0.50 -1.04
N ASN A 86 -0.50 -0.77 -0.70
CA ASN A 86 -1.72 -1.47 -1.11
C ASN A 86 -2.88 -1.33 -0.12
N ASN A 87 -2.71 -0.62 1.00
CA ASN A 87 -3.84 -0.34 1.87
C ASN A 87 -4.81 0.65 1.20
N ASP A 88 -6.10 0.34 1.23
CA ASP A 88 -7.23 1.09 0.65
C ASP A 88 -7.31 2.56 1.07
N LYS A 89 -6.55 2.95 2.10
CA LYS A 89 -6.33 4.34 2.54
C LYS A 89 -5.40 5.15 1.63
N ARG A 90 -4.85 4.57 0.56
CA ARG A 90 -4.02 5.31 -0.41
C ARG A 90 -4.81 6.46 -1.02
N ILE A 91 -4.30 7.67 -0.86
CA ILE A 91 -4.83 8.86 -1.52
C ILE A 91 -4.24 8.93 -2.93
N LEU A 92 -5.13 8.91 -3.90
CA LEU A 92 -4.85 9.03 -5.32
C LEU A 92 -5.14 10.44 -5.81
N THR A 93 -4.35 10.89 -6.78
CA THR A 93 -4.68 12.03 -7.61
C THR A 93 -5.51 11.60 -8.82
N ILE A 94 -6.08 12.56 -9.55
CA ILE A 94 -6.77 12.26 -10.81
C ILE A 94 -5.84 11.52 -11.79
N ASN A 95 -4.56 11.87 -11.86
CA ASN A 95 -3.61 11.21 -12.77
C ASN A 95 -3.42 9.73 -12.39
N ASP A 96 -3.42 9.40 -11.11
CA ASP A 96 -3.32 8.01 -10.68
C ASP A 96 -4.57 7.21 -11.10
N VAL A 97 -5.76 7.80 -10.99
CA VAL A 97 -7.01 7.17 -11.45
C VAL A 97 -7.02 6.98 -12.97
N VAL A 98 -6.48 7.95 -13.72
CA VAL A 98 -6.28 7.83 -15.18
C VAL A 98 -5.38 6.64 -15.50
N GLU A 99 -4.24 6.50 -14.81
CA GLU A 99 -3.33 5.37 -15.02
C GLU A 99 -3.98 4.03 -14.67
N ILE A 100 -4.72 3.95 -13.56
CA ILE A 100 -5.43 2.72 -13.14
C ILE A 100 -6.56 2.35 -14.13
N SER A 101 -7.15 3.33 -14.80
CA SER A 101 -8.23 3.10 -15.76
C SER A 101 -7.77 2.52 -17.12
N LYS A 102 -6.46 2.37 -17.33
CA LYS A 102 -5.92 1.77 -18.55
C LYS A 102 -6.22 0.27 -18.59
N THR A 103 -6.73 -0.20 -19.73
CA THR A 103 -6.96 -1.63 -19.98
C THR A 103 -6.40 -2.02 -21.34
N SER A 104 -6.33 -3.32 -21.64
CA SER A 104 -5.96 -3.81 -22.98
C SER A 104 -6.92 -3.33 -24.08
N LYS A 105 -8.15 -2.93 -23.73
CA LYS A 105 -9.14 -2.37 -24.65
C LYS A 105 -9.10 -0.83 -24.71
N ASN A 106 -8.52 -0.19 -23.69
CA ASN A 106 -8.38 1.26 -23.59
C ASN A 106 -7.01 1.63 -23.01
N GLU A 107 -5.97 1.55 -23.84
CA GLU A 107 -4.57 1.76 -23.44
C GLU A 107 -4.29 3.19 -22.93
N LYS A 108 -5.13 4.15 -23.30
CA LYS A 108 -5.01 5.55 -22.85
C LYS A 108 -5.72 5.81 -21.52
N GLY A 109 -6.58 4.89 -21.07
CA GLY A 109 -7.42 5.09 -19.90
C GLY A 109 -8.48 6.17 -20.14
N TYR A 110 -9.13 6.61 -19.08
CA TYR A 110 -9.98 7.80 -19.11
C TYR A 110 -9.15 9.06 -19.15
N SER A 111 -9.67 10.12 -19.77
CA SER A 111 -8.98 11.41 -19.77
C SER A 111 -9.07 12.08 -18.40
N TYR A 112 -8.07 12.90 -18.09
CA TYR A 112 -8.09 13.76 -16.89
C TYR A 112 -9.38 14.58 -16.80
N GLN A 113 -9.81 15.17 -17.93
CA GLN A 113 -11.03 15.99 -17.98
C GLN A 113 -12.27 15.18 -17.63
N TYR A 114 -12.34 13.92 -18.09
CA TYR A 114 -13.45 13.03 -17.77
C TYR A 114 -13.50 12.70 -16.28
N ILE A 115 -12.39 12.27 -15.67
CA ILE A 115 -12.32 11.97 -14.23
C ILE A 115 -12.64 13.22 -13.39
N ASN A 116 -12.10 14.38 -13.76
CA ASN A 116 -12.41 15.65 -13.10
C ASN A 116 -13.91 16.00 -13.22
N ASN A 117 -14.53 15.72 -14.36
CA ASN A 117 -15.97 15.94 -14.52
C ASN A 117 -16.78 14.99 -13.63
N GLU A 118 -16.41 13.69 -13.56
CA GLU A 118 -17.09 12.70 -12.71
C GLU A 118 -17.00 13.06 -11.21
N ILE A 119 -15.91 13.71 -10.77
CA ILE A 119 -15.80 14.29 -9.43
C ILE A 119 -16.78 15.46 -9.26
N LYS A 120 -16.79 16.41 -10.20
CA LYS A 120 -17.65 17.61 -10.14
C LYS A 120 -19.14 17.27 -10.12
N VAL A 121 -19.55 16.21 -10.81
CA VAL A 121 -20.95 15.74 -10.80
C VAL A 121 -21.27 14.79 -9.64
N GLY A 122 -20.31 14.54 -8.74
CA GLY A 122 -20.50 13.74 -7.52
C GLY A 122 -20.56 12.23 -7.73
N ARG A 123 -20.15 11.72 -8.90
CA ARG A 123 -20.13 10.27 -9.21
C ARG A 123 -18.88 9.58 -8.69
N LEU A 124 -17.79 10.34 -8.53
CA LEU A 124 -16.54 9.90 -7.93
C LEU A 124 -16.28 10.77 -6.69
N GLN A 125 -16.30 10.18 -5.49
CA GLN A 125 -16.05 10.95 -4.27
C GLN A 125 -14.58 11.36 -4.19
N ALA A 126 -14.33 12.64 -3.92
CA ALA A 126 -12.99 13.19 -3.78
C ALA A 126 -13.00 14.38 -2.81
N THR A 127 -11.88 14.61 -2.14
CA THR A 127 -11.66 15.75 -1.24
C THR A 127 -10.66 16.70 -1.88
N MET A 128 -10.93 18.01 -1.84
CA MET A 128 -9.97 19.02 -2.30
C MET A 128 -8.99 19.33 -1.15
N TYR A 129 -7.70 19.12 -1.38
CA TYR A 129 -6.64 19.48 -0.42
C TYR A 129 -5.48 20.14 -1.15
N ASN A 130 -5.07 21.33 -0.70
CA ASN A 130 -4.00 22.13 -1.33
C ASN A 130 -4.15 22.30 -2.85
N GLY A 131 -5.38 22.56 -3.32
CA GLY A 131 -5.68 22.79 -4.73
C GLY A 131 -5.61 21.54 -5.62
N ARG A 132 -5.56 20.34 -5.03
CA ARG A 132 -5.58 19.06 -5.73
C ARG A 132 -6.71 18.18 -5.23
N TRP A 133 -7.33 17.45 -6.15
CA TRP A 133 -8.29 16.41 -5.80
C TRP A 133 -7.57 15.18 -5.24
N GLN A 134 -8.06 14.72 -4.10
CA GLN A 134 -7.62 13.53 -3.38
C GLN A 134 -8.77 12.52 -3.38
N ILE A 135 -8.50 11.32 -3.89
CA ILE A 135 -9.48 10.25 -4.09
C ILE A 135 -8.96 9.05 -3.31
N THR A 136 -9.76 8.42 -2.46
CA THR A 136 -9.31 7.19 -1.81
C THR A 136 -9.22 6.06 -2.84
N TYR A 137 -8.27 5.15 -2.66
CA TYR A 137 -8.10 4.03 -3.57
C TYR A 137 -9.36 3.18 -3.67
N GLU A 138 -10.01 2.88 -2.53
CA GLU A 138 -11.31 2.20 -2.47
C GLU A 138 -12.35 2.87 -3.39
N GLU A 139 -12.45 4.20 -3.31
CA GLU A 139 -13.41 4.96 -4.08
C GLU A 139 -13.10 4.95 -5.58
N ALA A 140 -11.83 5.05 -5.95
CA ALA A 140 -11.40 4.96 -7.33
C ALA A 140 -11.71 3.57 -7.92
N ILE A 141 -11.41 2.49 -7.19
CA ILE A 141 -11.71 1.12 -7.64
C ILE A 141 -13.22 0.89 -7.72
N ARG A 142 -14.00 1.36 -6.73
CA ARG A 142 -15.47 1.31 -6.75
C ARG A 142 -16.04 2.01 -7.99
N PHE A 143 -15.51 3.18 -8.31
CA PHE A 143 -15.91 3.93 -9.50
C PHE A 143 -15.55 3.20 -10.80
N LEU A 144 -14.33 2.66 -10.92
CA LEU A 144 -13.87 1.99 -12.13
C LEU A 144 -14.56 0.64 -12.37
N ARG A 145 -14.90 -0.10 -11.30
CA ARG A 145 -15.73 -1.33 -11.38
C ARG A 145 -17.13 -1.04 -11.95
N LYS A 146 -17.76 0.07 -11.56
CA LYS A 146 -19.06 0.50 -12.13
C LYS A 146 -18.98 0.85 -13.63
N LYS A 147 -17.78 0.95 -14.18
CA LYS A 147 -17.51 1.30 -15.59
C LYS A 147 -16.92 0.11 -16.37
N ASP A 148 -16.99 -1.11 -15.81
CA ASP A 148 -16.52 -2.35 -16.43
C ASP A 148 -15.03 -2.36 -16.82
N ILE A 149 -14.20 -1.64 -16.04
CA ILE A 149 -12.74 -1.63 -16.19
C ILE A 149 -12.10 -2.86 -15.50
N PHE A 150 -12.80 -3.45 -14.54
CA PHE A 150 -12.39 -4.59 -13.71
C PHE A 150 -13.49 -5.63 -13.60
#